data_AF-A0ABD5UEL7-F1
#
_entry.id   AF-A0ABD5UEL7-F1
#
_cell.length_a   1.000
_cell.length_b   1.000
_cell.length_c   1.000
_cell.angle_alpha   90.00
_cell.angle_beta   90.00
_cell.angle_gamma   90.00
#
_symmetry.space_group_name_H-M   'P 1'
#
loop_
_entity.id
_entity.type
_entity.pdbx_description
1 polymer ?
#
loop_
_entity_poly.entity_id
_entity_poly.type
_entity_poly.pdbx_seq_one_letter_code
_entity_poly.pdbx_strand_id
1 'polypeptide(L)'
;MRRRRALSLAGLALSSALAGCLSTLTRDESEGDAEGEGERGRPDGSNATRGDDRPEGIYIQSFQESMSMQGESTAGDYRVALAFTVPHDFWTVTGREVELVPRTDADSLHLMAVVWDPESERVLPESGVSVQLTREGGVVTEEVLYPMLSQPMGFHYGANVVLPDDGTYDARVRVGGLSIRRTGSFRDRFGASASARLSLAFTDETREAVATRPIEQGGDPGALAPMDTGYPQSLAPPVSDLPGDLAGETERGDWAVAATVLPDPPTGIEGTGAYLAVSPRTRYNGFLLPAMGLSGTLTREGEPVFEGALDRTFDPTLGYHYGAVVPDAAAVDDLRVTATTPPQTARHEGYETAFFDLPEVETTLASR
;
A
#
# COMPACT_ATOMS: atom_id res chain seq x y z
N MET A 1 53.71 -6.04 32.26
CA MET A 1 54.17 -4.74 32.81
C MET A 1 52.91 -3.92 33.07
N ARG A 2 52.47 -3.82 34.35
CA ARG A 2 52.59 -2.61 35.20
C ARG A 2 52.06 -1.35 34.50
N ARG A 3 51.13 -0.54 35.04
CA ARG A 3 50.54 -0.44 36.39
C ARG A 3 49.51 0.72 36.36
N ARG A 4 48.36 0.53 37.05
CA ARG A 4 47.76 1.43 38.07
C ARG A 4 47.20 2.79 37.60
N ARG A 5 46.23 3.44 38.25
CA ARG A 5 45.27 3.27 39.38
C ARG A 5 44.47 4.60 39.31
N ALA A 6 43.14 4.61 39.33
CA ALA A 6 42.25 4.52 40.49
C ALA A 6 42.15 5.81 41.35
N LEU A 7 40.91 5.99 41.85
CA LEU A 7 40.41 6.79 42.98
C LEU A 7 39.86 8.19 42.60
N SER A 8 38.55 8.45 42.59
CA SER A 8 37.46 8.34 43.61
C SER A 8 37.34 9.57 44.51
N LEU A 9 36.11 10.06 44.70
CA LEU A 9 35.46 10.58 45.93
C LEU A 9 34.31 11.52 45.49
N ALA A 10 33.05 11.15 45.76
CA ALA A 10 32.20 11.66 46.86
C ALA A 10 31.93 13.17 46.73
N GLY A 11 30.71 13.69 46.61
CA GLY A 11 29.42 13.30 47.18
C GLY A 11 28.90 14.50 47.96
N LEU A 12 27.67 14.97 47.73
CA LEU A 12 26.77 15.59 48.72
C LEU A 12 25.52 16.17 48.03
N ALA A 13 24.38 15.80 48.58
CA ALA A 13 23.06 16.35 48.30
C ALA A 13 22.95 17.78 48.85
N LEU A 14 22.19 18.64 48.16
CA LEU A 14 21.52 19.78 48.79
C LEU A 14 20.17 20.01 48.10
N SER A 15 19.10 19.77 48.84
CA SER A 15 17.73 20.17 48.56
C SER A 15 17.50 21.62 48.98
N SER A 16 16.90 22.43 48.11
CA SER A 16 16.35 23.75 48.45
C SER A 16 15.02 23.97 47.71
N ALA A 17 13.95 23.97 48.49
CA ALA A 17 12.65 24.52 48.12
C ALA A 17 12.65 26.04 48.27
N LEU A 18 12.03 26.77 47.34
CA LEU A 18 11.58 28.14 47.52
C LEU A 18 10.25 28.36 46.79
N ALA A 19 9.44 29.20 47.41
CA ALA A 19 8.01 29.39 47.22
C ALA A 19 7.67 30.68 46.42
N GLY A 20 6.40 30.81 46.03
CA GLY A 20 5.71 32.06 45.65
C GLY A 20 5.97 32.52 44.21
N CYS A 21 5.01 33.07 43.45
CA CYS A 21 3.92 33.94 43.88
C CYS A 21 2.66 33.78 43.04
N LEU A 22 1.55 33.92 43.76
CA LEU A 22 0.17 34.11 43.34
C LEU A 22 -0.02 35.58 42.89
N SER A 23 -0.69 35.83 41.76
CA SER A 23 -1.31 37.13 41.46
C SER A 23 -2.72 36.93 40.94
N THR A 24 -3.66 37.20 41.82
CA THR A 24 -5.10 37.35 41.61
C THR A 24 -5.43 38.71 40.99
N LEU A 25 -6.27 38.73 39.95
CA LEU A 25 -7.13 39.87 39.60
C LEU A 25 -8.53 39.36 39.20
N THR A 26 -9.47 39.59 40.13
CA THR A 26 -10.86 40.05 39.95
C THR A 26 -11.75 39.47 38.83
N ARG A 27 -12.66 38.59 39.29
CA ARG A 27 -14.11 38.47 39.05
C ARG A 27 -14.77 39.47 38.09
N ASP A 28 -15.49 38.93 37.11
CA ASP A 28 -16.82 39.42 36.75
C ASP A 28 -17.77 38.22 36.57
N GLU A 29 -19.01 38.40 37.01
CA GLU A 29 -20.04 37.36 37.12
C GLU A 29 -20.85 37.26 35.83
N SER A 30 -21.16 36.04 35.40
CA SER A 30 -22.30 35.75 34.54
C SER A 30 -22.74 34.32 34.80
N GLU A 31 -23.90 34.19 35.42
CA GLU A 31 -24.66 32.95 35.59
C GLU A 31 -25.00 32.31 34.23
N GLY A 32 -25.03 30.98 34.20
CA GLY A 32 -25.42 30.17 33.06
C GLY A 32 -25.36 28.70 33.44
N ASP A 33 -26.45 28.20 34.02
CA ASP A 33 -26.70 26.78 34.23
C ASP A 33 -26.65 26.01 32.90
N ALA A 34 -25.87 24.94 32.85
CA ALA A 34 -26.09 23.83 31.92
C ALA A 34 -25.44 22.56 32.49
N GLU A 35 -26.27 21.72 33.10
CA GLU A 35 -26.02 20.30 33.21
C GLU A 35 -25.86 19.73 31.79
N GLY A 36 -24.78 18.99 31.57
CA GLY A 36 -24.48 18.35 30.29
C GLY A 36 -23.41 17.29 30.52
N GLU A 37 -23.87 16.06 30.69
CA GLU A 37 -23.05 14.86 30.83
C GLU A 37 -22.07 14.76 29.65
N GLY A 38 -20.78 14.69 29.97
CA GLY A 38 -19.73 14.52 28.97
C GLY A 38 -19.74 13.09 28.42
N GLU A 39 -20.52 12.85 27.38
CA GLU A 39 -20.29 11.73 26.47
C GLU A 39 -18.93 11.96 25.78
N ARG A 40 -17.94 11.12 26.11
CA ARG A 40 -16.71 11.00 25.33
C ARG A 40 -17.04 10.25 24.04
N GLY A 41 -17.64 10.95 23.08
CA GLY A 41 -17.84 10.44 21.73
C GLY A 41 -16.49 10.18 21.06
N ARG A 42 -16.31 8.96 20.53
CA ARG A 42 -15.24 8.66 19.57
C ARG A 42 -15.38 9.62 18.39
N PRO A 43 -14.29 10.16 17.82
CA PRO A 43 -14.40 10.93 16.59
C PRO A 43 -14.89 10.00 15.48
N ASP A 44 -16.10 10.23 14.96
CA ASP A 44 -16.62 9.57 13.78
C ASP A 44 -15.95 10.17 12.53
N GLY A 45 -14.70 9.75 12.30
CA GLY A 45 -13.84 10.30 11.25
C GLY A 45 -14.20 9.88 9.82
N SER A 46 -15.30 9.16 9.58
CA SER A 46 -15.66 8.66 8.23
C SER A 46 -17.01 9.09 7.70
N ASN A 47 -17.80 9.86 8.45
CA ASN A 47 -19.13 10.23 7.96
C ASN A 47 -19.08 11.22 6.77
N ALA A 48 -17.94 11.89 6.56
CA ALA A 48 -17.72 12.79 5.42
C ALA A 48 -17.61 12.07 4.06
N THR A 49 -17.28 10.77 4.04
CA THR A 49 -16.91 10.04 2.81
C THR A 49 -17.91 8.97 2.36
N ARG A 50 -19.09 8.88 3.01
CA ARG A 50 -20.19 8.00 2.56
C ARG A 50 -21.20 8.67 1.60
N GLY A 51 -21.03 9.97 1.30
CA GLY A 51 -21.95 10.74 0.46
C GLY A 51 -21.63 10.73 -1.05
N ASP A 52 -22.57 11.25 -1.86
CA ASP A 52 -22.40 11.47 -3.30
C ASP A 52 -21.43 12.63 -3.63
N ASP A 53 -21.06 13.47 -2.65
CA ASP A 53 -20.19 14.64 -2.82
C ASP A 53 -18.68 14.32 -2.69
N ARG A 54 -18.25 13.10 -3.01
CA ARG A 54 -16.84 12.71 -2.95
C ARG A 54 -16.04 13.37 -4.08
N PRO A 55 -14.79 13.82 -3.84
CA PRO A 55 -13.94 14.33 -4.91
C PRO A 55 -13.70 13.27 -5.99
N GLU A 56 -13.65 13.70 -7.26
CA GLU A 56 -13.22 12.85 -8.36
C GLU A 56 -11.70 12.67 -8.35
N GLY A 57 -11.23 11.45 -8.63
CA GLY A 57 -9.81 11.13 -8.72
C GLY A 57 -9.10 11.06 -7.36
N ILE A 58 -7.77 11.23 -7.37
CA ILE A 58 -6.97 11.17 -6.15
C ILE A 58 -7.07 12.48 -5.34
N TYR A 59 -7.46 12.35 -4.07
CA TYR A 59 -7.52 13.45 -3.10
C TYR A 59 -6.93 13.03 -1.75
N ILE A 60 -6.46 13.97 -0.93
CA ILE A 60 -5.86 13.70 0.37
C ILE A 60 -6.92 13.11 1.30
N GLN A 61 -6.68 11.90 1.81
CA GLN A 61 -7.60 11.28 2.78
C GLN A 61 -7.75 12.15 4.05
N SER A 62 -8.95 12.17 4.63
CA SER A 62 -9.32 13.09 5.72
C SER A 62 -8.74 12.74 7.08
N PHE A 63 -8.05 11.61 7.19
CA PHE A 63 -7.42 11.14 8.41
C PHE A 63 -6.11 10.40 8.13
N GLN A 64 -5.26 10.30 9.13
CA GLN A 64 -4.09 9.42 9.15
C GLN A 64 -4.14 8.55 10.38
N GLU A 65 -3.83 7.27 10.19
CA GLU A 65 -3.80 6.29 11.27
C GLU A 65 -2.41 5.73 11.49
N SER A 66 -2.08 5.51 12.77
CA SER A 66 -1.02 4.57 13.13
C SER A 66 -1.55 3.14 13.08
N MET A 67 -0.63 2.18 13.09
CA MET A 67 -0.97 0.76 13.12
C MET A 67 -0.18 0.06 14.22
N SER A 68 -0.77 -1.01 14.74
CA SER A 68 -0.13 -1.91 15.69
C SER A 68 0.58 -3.03 14.95
N MET A 69 1.91 -2.97 14.89
CA MET A 69 2.73 -4.01 14.25
C MET A 69 2.73 -5.30 15.08
N GLN A 70 2.36 -6.42 14.46
CA GLN A 70 2.33 -7.75 15.09
C GLN A 70 3.59 -8.57 14.77
N GLY A 71 4.44 -8.05 13.89
CA GLY A 71 5.72 -8.61 13.52
C GLY A 71 5.75 -9.17 12.11
N GLU A 72 6.83 -9.87 11.81
CA GLU A 72 7.12 -10.45 10.51
C GLU A 72 7.47 -11.92 10.64
N SER A 73 7.20 -12.69 9.58
CA SER A 73 7.53 -14.11 9.54
C SER A 73 7.79 -14.56 8.11
N THR A 74 8.53 -15.66 7.97
CA THR A 74 8.87 -16.25 6.66
C THR A 74 7.89 -17.37 6.34
N ALA A 75 7.34 -17.35 5.14
CA ALA A 75 6.47 -18.37 4.57
C ALA A 75 7.11 -18.91 3.29
N GLY A 76 7.93 -19.96 3.36
CA GLY A 76 8.62 -20.47 2.17
C GLY A 76 9.50 -19.39 1.53
N ASP A 77 9.25 -19.07 0.25
CA ASP A 77 9.97 -18.04 -0.51
C ASP A 77 9.51 -16.61 -0.18
N TYR A 78 8.44 -16.45 0.61
CA TYR A 78 7.84 -15.16 0.93
C TYR A 78 8.23 -14.70 2.33
N ARG A 79 8.26 -13.40 2.53
CA ARG A 79 8.18 -12.78 3.85
C ARG A 79 6.86 -12.03 3.99
N VAL A 80 6.29 -12.05 5.18
CA VAL A 80 5.01 -11.41 5.48
C VAL A 80 5.09 -10.62 6.78
N ALA A 81 4.58 -9.40 6.76
CA ALA A 81 4.34 -8.56 7.93
C ALA A 81 2.84 -8.56 8.22
N LEU A 82 2.49 -8.61 9.50
CA LEU A 82 1.10 -8.50 9.97
C LEU A 82 0.97 -7.28 10.86
N ALA A 83 -0.08 -6.50 10.66
CA ALA A 83 -0.41 -5.32 11.44
C ALA A 83 -1.93 -5.19 11.57
N PHE A 84 -2.40 -4.36 12.50
CA PHE A 84 -3.80 -3.96 12.51
C PHE A 84 -3.97 -2.47 12.82
N THR A 85 -5.09 -1.91 12.39
CA THR A 85 -5.61 -0.59 12.81
C THR A 85 -7.10 -0.71 13.16
N VAL A 86 -7.78 0.41 13.38
CA VAL A 86 -9.23 0.45 13.56
C VAL A 86 -9.97 0.01 12.29
N PRO A 87 -11.18 -0.57 12.37
CA PRO A 87 -11.97 -0.98 11.21
C PRO A 87 -12.21 0.14 10.19
N HIS A 88 -12.18 -0.20 8.90
CA HIS A 88 -12.32 0.76 7.80
C HIS A 88 -13.57 0.52 6.96
N ASP A 89 -14.11 1.61 6.42
CA ASP A 89 -14.87 1.54 5.18
C ASP A 89 -13.88 1.40 4.04
N PHE A 90 -14.12 0.47 3.12
CA PHE A 90 -13.30 0.32 1.91
C PHE A 90 -14.16 -0.05 0.72
N TRP A 91 -13.64 0.13 -0.48
CA TRP A 91 -14.40 -0.09 -1.71
C TRP A 91 -13.74 -1.18 -2.54
N THR A 92 -14.45 -2.29 -2.75
CA THR A 92 -13.99 -3.35 -3.65
C THR A 92 -14.23 -2.95 -5.10
N VAL A 93 -13.38 -3.44 -6.00
CA VAL A 93 -13.45 -3.14 -7.43
C VAL A 93 -13.57 -4.45 -8.20
N THR A 94 -14.64 -4.60 -8.97
CA THR A 94 -14.85 -5.74 -9.88
C THR A 94 -15.22 -5.23 -11.28
N GLY A 95 -14.32 -5.43 -12.25
CA GLY A 95 -14.42 -4.81 -13.55
C GLY A 95 -14.35 -3.28 -13.43
N ARG A 96 -15.49 -2.61 -13.59
CA ARG A 96 -15.65 -1.16 -13.37
C ARG A 96 -16.66 -0.85 -12.26
N GLU A 97 -17.20 -1.87 -11.60
CA GLU A 97 -18.14 -1.71 -10.50
C GLU A 97 -17.37 -1.51 -9.20
N VAL A 98 -17.87 -0.58 -8.39
CA VAL A 98 -17.30 -0.19 -7.09
C VAL A 98 -18.35 -0.45 -6.02
N GLU A 99 -18.01 -1.29 -5.04
CA GLU A 99 -18.91 -1.66 -3.95
C GLU A 99 -18.31 -1.29 -2.61
N LEU A 100 -19.04 -0.48 -1.84
CA LEU A 100 -18.68 -0.13 -0.46
C LEU A 100 -18.84 -1.37 0.43
N VAL A 101 -17.77 -1.73 1.11
CA VAL A 101 -17.78 -2.62 2.27
C VAL A 101 -17.70 -1.74 3.52
N PRO A 102 -18.83 -1.52 4.21
CA PRO A 102 -18.84 -0.64 5.37
C PRO A 102 -18.25 -1.36 6.58
N ARG A 103 -17.55 -0.62 7.44
CA ARG A 103 -17.31 -1.07 8.81
C ARG A 103 -18.61 -1.15 9.59
N THR A 104 -18.65 -2.08 10.53
CA THR A 104 -19.76 -2.32 11.44
C THR A 104 -19.30 -2.27 12.89
N ASP A 105 -20.24 -2.09 13.83
CA ASP A 105 -19.93 -2.11 15.27
C ASP A 105 -19.43 -3.48 15.75
N ALA A 106 -19.60 -4.53 14.96
CA ALA A 106 -19.06 -5.86 15.25
C ALA A 106 -17.57 -5.97 14.90
N ASP A 107 -17.07 -5.15 13.98
CA ASP A 107 -15.67 -5.21 13.55
C ASP A 107 -14.75 -4.80 14.70
N SER A 108 -13.77 -5.64 15.01
CA SER A 108 -12.84 -5.43 16.10
C SER A 108 -11.58 -4.69 15.65
N LEU A 109 -11.10 -5.00 14.45
CA LEU A 109 -9.90 -4.42 13.85
C LEU A 109 -9.94 -4.49 12.32
N HIS A 110 -9.17 -3.63 11.66
CA HIS A 110 -8.77 -3.83 10.27
C HIS A 110 -7.42 -4.54 10.26
N LEU A 111 -7.40 -5.81 9.83
CA LEU A 111 -6.19 -6.62 9.77
C LEU A 111 -5.50 -6.40 8.42
N MET A 112 -4.20 -6.18 8.44
CA MET A 112 -3.41 -5.90 7.25
C MET A 112 -2.20 -6.83 7.16
N ALA A 113 -1.90 -7.27 5.95
CA ALA A 113 -0.71 -8.04 5.63
C ALA A 113 0.02 -7.46 4.41
N VAL A 114 1.35 -7.45 4.45
CA VAL A 114 2.21 -7.12 3.30
C VAL A 114 3.11 -8.31 3.03
N VAL A 115 3.17 -8.74 1.76
CA VAL A 115 3.94 -9.90 1.32
C VAL A 115 5.03 -9.45 0.36
N TRP A 116 6.27 -9.85 0.59
CA TRP A 116 7.40 -9.48 -0.28
C TRP A 116 8.42 -10.60 -0.45
N ASP A 117 9.27 -10.45 -1.46
CA ASP A 117 10.48 -11.27 -1.62
C ASP A 117 11.57 -10.77 -0.66
N PRO A 118 12.06 -11.57 0.30
CA PRO A 118 13.09 -11.12 1.22
C PRO A 118 14.45 -10.85 0.54
N GLU A 119 14.68 -11.34 -0.67
CA GLU A 119 15.94 -11.12 -1.40
C GLU A 119 15.94 -9.80 -2.17
N SER A 120 14.89 -9.53 -2.94
CA SER A 120 14.79 -8.32 -3.76
C SER A 120 14.03 -7.17 -3.10
N GLU A 121 13.41 -7.41 -1.95
CA GLU A 121 12.50 -6.48 -1.25
C GLU A 121 11.30 -6.02 -2.10
N ARG A 122 10.93 -6.79 -3.12
CA ARG A 122 9.77 -6.45 -3.97
C ARG A 122 8.50 -6.96 -3.31
N VAL A 123 7.54 -6.07 -3.09
CA VAL A 123 6.19 -6.45 -2.65
C VAL A 123 5.50 -7.25 -3.76
N LEU A 124 4.86 -8.37 -3.41
CA LEU A 124 4.17 -9.26 -4.33
C LEU A 124 2.68 -8.90 -4.43
N PRO A 125 2.26 -8.29 -5.55
CA PRO A 125 0.84 -8.16 -5.84
C PRO A 125 0.26 -9.48 -6.37
N GLU A 126 -1.08 -9.58 -6.37
CA GLU A 126 -1.84 -10.68 -6.98
C GLU A 126 -1.52 -12.09 -6.43
N SER A 127 -1.07 -12.16 -5.18
CA SER A 127 -1.07 -13.40 -4.39
C SER A 127 -2.40 -13.51 -3.66
N GLY A 128 -2.99 -14.70 -3.60
CA GLY A 128 -4.10 -14.93 -2.67
C GLY A 128 -3.59 -14.96 -1.24
N VAL A 129 -4.11 -14.13 -0.33
CA VAL A 129 -3.71 -14.12 1.08
C VAL A 129 -4.92 -14.43 1.96
N SER A 130 -4.76 -15.37 2.87
CA SER A 130 -5.75 -15.63 3.91
C SER A 130 -5.09 -15.72 5.29
N VAL A 131 -5.87 -15.42 6.32
CA VAL A 131 -5.45 -15.60 7.71
C VAL A 131 -6.44 -16.51 8.42
N GLN A 132 -5.92 -17.41 9.24
CA GLN A 132 -6.71 -18.15 10.22
C GLN A 132 -6.25 -17.73 11.60
N LEU A 133 -7.16 -17.22 12.42
CA LEU A 133 -6.91 -16.85 13.80
C LEU A 133 -7.41 -17.96 14.71
N THR A 134 -6.55 -18.40 15.62
CA THR A 134 -6.87 -19.46 16.58
C THR A 134 -6.55 -19.02 18.00
N ARG A 135 -7.30 -19.54 18.98
CA ARG A 135 -7.08 -19.32 20.41
C ARG A 135 -7.48 -20.59 21.17
N GLU A 136 -6.69 -20.98 22.16
CA GLU A 136 -6.95 -22.15 23.02
C GLU A 136 -7.23 -23.46 22.23
N GLY A 137 -6.60 -23.60 21.05
CA GLY A 137 -6.71 -24.79 20.19
C GLY A 137 -7.93 -24.82 19.26
N GLY A 138 -8.78 -23.79 19.28
CA GLY A 138 -9.93 -23.63 18.37
C GLY A 138 -9.71 -22.54 17.32
N VAL A 139 -10.41 -22.67 16.19
CA VAL A 139 -10.51 -21.59 15.18
C VAL A 139 -11.48 -20.53 15.68
N VAL A 140 -11.01 -19.28 15.71
CA VAL A 140 -11.81 -18.10 16.05
C VAL A 140 -12.44 -17.54 14.79
N THR A 141 -11.62 -17.31 13.76
CA THR A 141 -12.09 -16.93 12.42
C THR A 141 -11.07 -17.34 11.35
N GLU A 142 -11.53 -17.38 10.09
CA GLU A 142 -10.71 -17.52 8.90
C GLU A 142 -11.18 -16.53 7.84
N GLU A 143 -10.27 -15.68 7.38
CA GLU A 143 -10.58 -14.56 6.50
C GLU A 143 -9.69 -14.59 5.25
N VAL A 144 -10.28 -14.26 4.10
CA VAL A 144 -9.52 -13.91 2.90
C VAL A 144 -9.26 -12.41 2.95
N LEU A 145 -8.00 -12.02 2.83
CA LEU A 145 -7.61 -10.62 2.83
C LEU A 145 -7.70 -10.07 1.40
N TYR A 146 -8.46 -9.01 1.21
CA TYR A 146 -8.62 -8.36 -0.09
C TYR A 146 -7.32 -7.63 -0.47
N PRO A 147 -6.88 -7.69 -1.73
CA PRO A 147 -5.82 -6.80 -2.20
C PRO A 147 -6.35 -5.36 -2.18
N MET A 148 -5.62 -4.45 -1.53
CA MET A 148 -6.04 -3.09 -1.21
C MET A 148 -4.96 -2.09 -1.59
N LEU A 149 -5.35 -0.84 -1.83
CA LEU A 149 -4.48 0.29 -2.07
C LEU A 149 -4.87 1.45 -1.14
N SER A 150 -3.92 1.96 -0.35
CA SER A 150 -4.08 3.17 0.49
C SER A 150 -2.94 4.15 0.28
N GLN A 151 -3.14 5.41 0.66
CA GLN A 151 -2.14 6.45 0.48
C GLN A 151 -0.91 6.27 1.39
N PRO A 152 -1.04 5.89 2.67
CA PRO A 152 0.15 5.72 3.51
C PRO A 152 0.89 4.40 3.26
N MET A 153 0.17 3.30 2.97
CA MET A 153 0.78 1.96 2.88
C MET A 153 1.02 1.46 1.46
N GLY A 154 0.38 2.07 0.46
CA GLY A 154 0.37 1.55 -0.90
C GLY A 154 -0.43 0.24 -1.00
N PHE A 155 -0.02 -0.63 -1.92
CA PHE A 155 -0.58 -1.97 -2.06
C PHE A 155 -0.28 -2.84 -0.84
N HIS A 156 -1.34 -3.45 -0.28
CA HIS A 156 -1.31 -4.41 0.82
C HIS A 156 -2.52 -5.35 0.72
N TYR A 157 -2.66 -6.29 1.64
CA TYR A 157 -3.86 -7.11 1.78
C TYR A 157 -4.56 -6.76 3.10
N GLY A 158 -5.89 -6.68 3.12
CA GLY A 158 -6.60 -6.41 4.36
C GLY A 158 -8.06 -6.86 4.41
N ALA A 159 -8.61 -6.89 5.61
CA ALA A 159 -10.02 -7.15 5.88
C ALA A 159 -10.38 -6.65 7.30
N ASN A 160 -11.64 -6.26 7.49
CA ASN A 160 -12.17 -6.10 8.84
C ASN A 160 -12.41 -7.48 9.46
N VAL A 161 -12.06 -7.62 10.74
CA VAL A 161 -12.13 -8.89 11.47
C VAL A 161 -12.89 -8.71 12.78
N VAL A 162 -13.77 -9.67 13.08
CA VAL A 162 -14.49 -9.76 14.35
C VAL A 162 -13.74 -10.69 15.30
N LEU A 163 -13.44 -10.21 16.51
CA LEU A 163 -12.85 -10.99 17.59
C LEU A 163 -13.81 -11.05 18.78
N PRO A 164 -13.87 -12.18 19.51
CA PRO A 164 -14.78 -12.33 20.64
C PRO A 164 -14.41 -11.46 21.84
N ASP A 165 -13.11 -11.26 22.08
CA ASP A 165 -12.58 -10.55 23.24
C ASP A 165 -11.11 -10.14 23.05
N ASP A 166 -10.59 -9.40 24.02
CA ASP A 166 -9.17 -9.06 24.09
C ASP A 166 -8.34 -10.30 24.41
N GLY A 167 -7.15 -10.38 23.84
CA GLY A 167 -6.20 -11.46 24.08
C GLY A 167 -5.14 -11.59 23.00
N THR A 168 -4.44 -12.72 23.03
CA THR A 168 -3.45 -13.08 22.01
C THR A 168 -3.96 -14.26 21.20
N TYR A 169 -3.93 -14.10 19.88
CA TYR A 169 -4.36 -15.07 18.90
C TYR A 169 -3.15 -15.61 18.13
N ASP A 170 -3.16 -16.90 17.84
CA ASP A 170 -2.22 -17.52 16.90
C ASP A 170 -2.73 -17.27 15.48
N ALA A 171 -2.04 -16.40 14.74
CA ALA A 171 -2.35 -16.06 13.36
C ALA A 171 -1.55 -16.94 12.40
N ARG A 172 -2.24 -17.77 11.62
CA ARG A 172 -1.65 -18.51 10.51
C ARG A 172 -1.97 -17.79 9.20
N VAL A 173 -0.97 -17.12 8.62
CA VAL A 173 -1.10 -16.45 7.33
C VAL A 173 -0.71 -17.43 6.23
N ARG A 174 -1.57 -17.61 5.23
CA ARG A 174 -1.32 -18.40 4.02
C ARG A 174 -1.17 -17.46 2.84
N VAL A 175 -0.07 -17.64 2.10
CA VAL A 175 0.24 -16.91 0.88
C VAL A 175 0.14 -17.89 -0.30
N GLY A 176 -0.69 -17.56 -1.28
CA GLY A 176 -0.86 -18.28 -2.53
C GLY A 176 0.25 -17.99 -3.52
N GLY A 177 0.43 -18.87 -4.51
CA GLY A 177 1.32 -18.63 -5.63
C GLY A 177 0.80 -17.53 -6.55
N LEU A 178 1.72 -16.87 -7.28
CA LEU A 178 1.39 -15.88 -8.30
C LEU A 178 0.75 -16.56 -9.52
N SER A 179 -0.34 -15.98 -10.02
CA SER A 179 -1.05 -16.39 -11.23
C SER A 179 -0.64 -15.59 -12.48
N ILE A 180 0.41 -14.77 -12.37
CA ILE A 180 0.94 -13.90 -13.41
C ILE A 180 2.29 -14.40 -13.93
N ARG A 181 2.75 -13.82 -15.05
CA ARG A 181 4.06 -14.13 -15.62
C ARG A 181 5.16 -13.73 -14.65
N ARG A 182 6.20 -14.56 -14.55
CA ARG A 182 7.40 -14.30 -13.76
C ARG A 182 8.62 -14.43 -14.64
N THR A 183 9.60 -13.56 -14.45
CA THR A 183 10.78 -13.48 -15.32
C THR A 183 12.08 -13.38 -14.52
N GLY A 184 13.21 -13.51 -15.20
CA GLY A 184 14.53 -13.46 -14.58
C GLY A 184 14.69 -14.55 -13.51
N SER A 185 15.24 -14.19 -12.35
CA SER A 185 15.38 -15.10 -11.20
C SER A 185 14.04 -15.51 -10.57
N PHE A 186 12.93 -14.84 -10.91
CA PHE A 186 11.61 -15.16 -10.37
C PHE A 186 10.85 -16.21 -11.18
N ARG A 187 11.31 -16.57 -12.39
CA ARG A 187 10.61 -17.51 -13.30
C ARG A 187 10.09 -18.76 -12.60
N ASP A 188 10.94 -19.38 -11.79
CA ASP A 188 10.65 -20.64 -11.10
C ASP A 188 10.27 -20.44 -9.62
N ARG A 189 10.26 -19.20 -9.12
CA ARG A 189 9.93 -18.83 -7.72
C ARG A 189 8.48 -18.35 -7.60
N PHE A 190 7.91 -18.37 -6.41
CA PHE A 190 6.56 -17.82 -6.13
C PHE A 190 5.38 -18.52 -6.82
N GLY A 191 5.57 -19.72 -7.37
CA GLY A 191 4.47 -20.51 -7.95
C GLY A 191 3.72 -21.37 -6.91
N ALA A 192 4.36 -21.66 -5.77
CA ALA A 192 3.82 -22.54 -4.73
C ALA A 192 3.31 -21.74 -3.54
N SER A 193 2.18 -22.15 -2.96
CA SER A 193 1.68 -21.54 -1.73
C SER A 193 2.55 -21.90 -0.51
N ALA A 194 2.65 -20.99 0.45
CA ALA A 194 3.30 -21.24 1.74
C ALA A 194 2.48 -20.67 2.91
N SER A 195 2.92 -20.90 4.14
CA SER A 195 2.27 -20.33 5.32
C SER A 195 3.27 -19.95 6.40
N ALA A 196 2.97 -18.88 7.12
CA ALA A 196 3.69 -18.41 8.29
C ALA A 196 2.77 -18.40 9.52
N ARG A 197 3.38 -18.44 10.71
CA ARG A 197 2.68 -18.20 11.98
C ARG A 197 3.24 -16.96 12.65
N LEU A 198 2.34 -16.15 13.19
CA LEU A 198 2.60 -14.93 13.94
C LEU A 198 1.68 -14.88 15.16
N SER A 199 2.06 -14.13 16.18
CA SER A 199 1.16 -13.78 17.29
C SER A 199 0.45 -12.48 16.96
N LEU A 200 -0.87 -12.46 17.08
CA LEU A 200 -1.70 -11.26 17.00
C LEU A 200 -2.11 -10.90 18.44
N ALA A 201 -1.52 -9.86 19.01
CA ALA A 201 -1.89 -9.33 20.31
C ALA A 201 -2.97 -8.25 20.14
N PHE A 202 -4.22 -8.59 20.46
CA PHE A 202 -5.34 -7.66 20.50
C PHE A 202 -5.68 -7.35 21.96
N THR A 203 -4.92 -6.42 22.54
CA THR A 203 -4.97 -6.02 23.95
C THR A 203 -5.17 -4.51 24.06
N ASP A 204 -5.54 -4.02 25.26
CA ASP A 204 -5.62 -2.59 25.55
C ASP A 204 -4.37 -1.82 25.08
N GLU A 205 -3.18 -2.29 25.47
CA GLU A 205 -1.90 -1.67 25.08
C GLU A 205 -1.74 -1.53 23.56
N THR A 206 -2.01 -2.61 22.83
CA THR A 206 -1.88 -2.61 21.36
C THR A 206 -2.97 -1.82 20.65
N ARG A 207 -4.15 -1.64 21.26
CA ARG A 207 -5.21 -0.77 20.74
C ARG A 207 -4.91 0.70 21.01
N GLU A 208 -4.37 1.01 22.18
CA GLU A 208 -3.95 2.37 22.54
C GLU A 208 -2.76 2.86 21.69
N ALA A 209 -1.98 1.94 21.11
CA ALA A 209 -0.95 2.26 20.12
C ALA A 209 -1.52 2.71 18.75
N VAL A 210 -2.79 2.43 18.48
CA VAL A 210 -3.50 2.86 17.26
C VAL A 210 -4.16 4.20 17.53
N ALA A 211 -3.86 5.19 16.69
CA ALA A 211 -4.38 6.55 16.79
C ALA A 211 -4.82 7.04 15.43
N THR A 212 -6.05 7.56 15.36
CA THR A 212 -6.58 8.28 14.20
C THR A 212 -6.41 9.78 14.43
N ARG A 213 -5.83 10.48 13.45
CA ARG A 213 -5.65 11.93 13.47
C ARG A 213 -6.33 12.53 12.24
N PRO A 214 -7.16 13.57 12.39
CA PRO A 214 -7.72 14.26 11.25
C PRO A 214 -6.62 14.97 10.45
N ILE A 215 -6.84 15.10 9.14
CA ILE A 215 -6.00 15.84 8.21
C ILE A 215 -6.77 17.05 7.72
N GLU A 216 -6.25 18.24 8.00
CA GLU A 216 -6.93 19.50 7.67
C GLU A 216 -7.14 19.67 6.15
N GLN A 217 -6.21 19.16 5.34
CA GLN A 217 -6.26 19.17 3.87
C GLN A 217 -7.12 18.03 3.30
N GLY A 218 -7.89 17.32 4.12
CA GLY A 218 -8.76 16.24 3.68
C GLY A 218 -9.71 16.70 2.56
N GLY A 219 -9.71 15.99 1.43
CA GLY A 219 -10.48 16.34 0.24
C GLY A 219 -9.74 17.17 -0.81
N ASP A 220 -8.60 17.78 -0.48
CA ASP A 220 -7.79 18.54 -1.45
C ASP A 220 -7.08 17.61 -2.44
N PRO A 221 -6.79 18.05 -3.68
CA PRO A 221 -5.99 17.26 -4.62
C PRO A 221 -4.60 16.93 -4.05
N GLY A 222 -4.26 15.64 -3.99
CA GLY A 222 -3.00 15.17 -3.42
C GLY A 222 -3.13 13.78 -2.79
N ALA A 223 -2.06 13.29 -2.20
CA ALA A 223 -2.10 12.09 -1.38
C ALA A 223 -1.21 12.29 -0.14
N LEU A 224 -1.55 11.62 0.96
CA LEU A 224 -0.63 11.50 2.08
C LEU A 224 0.64 10.77 1.64
N ALA A 225 1.77 11.21 2.20
CA ALA A 225 3.05 10.58 1.96
C ALA A 225 3.08 9.13 2.47
N PRO A 226 3.86 8.25 1.83
CA PRO A 226 4.07 6.89 2.33
C PRO A 226 4.58 6.90 3.77
N MET A 227 3.99 6.08 4.63
CA MET A 227 4.40 5.97 6.02
C MET A 227 5.63 5.06 6.16
N ASP A 228 6.52 5.35 7.11
CA ASP A 228 7.57 4.42 7.47
C ASP A 228 6.98 3.24 8.24
N THR A 229 7.22 2.03 7.75
CA THR A 229 6.60 0.80 8.26
C THR A 229 7.61 -0.23 8.77
N GLY A 230 8.91 0.00 8.53
CA GLY A 230 9.96 -0.98 8.82
C GLY A 230 10.01 -2.20 7.86
N TYR A 231 9.08 -2.31 6.91
CA TYR A 231 9.09 -3.31 5.83
C TYR A 231 9.07 -2.63 4.45
N PRO A 232 9.38 -3.37 3.35
CA PRO A 232 9.40 -2.79 2.02
C PRO A 232 8.02 -2.26 1.57
N GLN A 233 8.02 -1.06 1.02
CA GLN A 233 6.83 -0.44 0.44
C GLN A 233 6.58 -0.95 -0.99
N SER A 234 5.33 -0.95 -1.42
CA SER A 234 4.90 -1.37 -2.76
C SER A 234 5.10 -0.27 -3.81
N LEU A 235 6.32 0.27 -3.88
CA LEU A 235 6.73 1.28 -4.84
C LEU A 235 7.14 0.64 -6.17
N ALA A 236 6.77 1.27 -7.28
CA ALA A 236 7.38 0.99 -8.56
C ALA A 236 8.87 1.37 -8.52
N PRO A 237 9.76 0.65 -9.24
CA PRO A 237 11.15 1.10 -9.37
C PRO A 237 11.21 2.55 -9.88
N PRO A 238 12.16 3.37 -9.39
CA PRO A 238 12.41 4.69 -9.96
C PRO A 238 12.63 4.59 -11.47
N VAL A 239 12.15 5.58 -12.23
CA VAL A 239 12.25 5.55 -13.70
C VAL A 239 13.72 5.51 -14.16
N SER A 240 14.62 6.18 -13.43
CA SER A 240 16.06 6.15 -13.64
C SER A 240 16.70 4.76 -13.48
N ASP A 241 16.02 3.85 -12.78
CA ASP A 241 16.52 2.53 -12.43
C ASP A 241 15.91 1.44 -13.33
N LEU A 242 14.98 1.81 -14.22
CA LEU A 242 14.40 0.88 -15.17
C LEU A 242 15.46 0.48 -16.22
N PRO A 243 15.66 -0.82 -16.47
CA PRO A 243 16.61 -1.29 -17.46
C PRO A 243 16.09 -1.04 -18.89
N GLY A 244 17.00 -1.04 -19.85
CA GLY A 244 16.69 -0.76 -21.25
C GLY A 244 16.73 0.74 -21.55
N ASP A 245 16.14 1.11 -22.67
CA ASP A 245 16.05 2.50 -23.10
C ASP A 245 14.68 3.05 -22.74
N LEU A 246 14.66 4.18 -22.02
CA LEU A 246 13.42 4.86 -21.65
C LEU A 246 12.69 5.30 -22.92
N ALA A 247 11.54 4.68 -23.16
CA ALA A 247 10.63 4.98 -24.26
C ALA A 247 9.86 6.27 -23.97
N GLY A 248 9.47 6.46 -22.70
CA GLY A 248 8.84 7.70 -22.26
C GLY A 248 8.30 7.63 -20.85
N GLU A 249 8.01 8.79 -20.30
CA GLU A 249 7.36 8.97 -19.01
C GLU A 249 6.27 10.03 -19.16
N THR A 250 5.08 9.76 -18.64
CA THR A 250 3.96 10.69 -18.72
C THR A 250 3.04 10.53 -17.52
N GLU A 251 2.56 11.66 -17.00
CA GLU A 251 1.58 11.74 -15.93
C GLU A 251 0.30 12.37 -16.46
N ARG A 252 -0.84 11.69 -16.30
CA ARG A 252 -2.14 12.16 -16.79
C ARG A 252 -3.28 11.64 -15.93
N GLY A 253 -4.10 12.51 -15.34
CA GLY A 253 -5.18 12.06 -14.45
C GLY A 253 -4.62 11.49 -13.14
N ASP A 254 -5.01 10.28 -12.77
CA ASP A 254 -4.66 9.66 -11.48
C ASP A 254 -3.37 8.82 -11.50
N TRP A 255 -2.79 8.57 -12.68
CA TRP A 255 -1.62 7.71 -12.83
C TRP A 255 -0.45 8.40 -13.54
N ALA A 256 0.74 7.92 -13.23
CA ALA A 256 1.95 8.13 -14.00
C ALA A 256 2.34 6.80 -14.66
N VAL A 257 2.87 6.88 -15.87
CA VAL A 257 3.27 5.72 -16.67
C VAL A 257 4.68 5.94 -17.17
N ALA A 258 5.57 5.00 -16.86
CA ALA A 258 6.88 4.91 -17.46
C ALA A 258 6.94 3.68 -18.39
N ALA A 259 7.48 3.85 -19.58
CA ALA A 259 7.71 2.78 -20.53
C ALA A 259 9.20 2.67 -20.83
N THR A 260 9.73 1.45 -20.81
CA THR A 260 11.11 1.15 -21.23
C THR A 260 11.09 0.04 -22.26
N VAL A 261 12.09 0.04 -23.15
CA VAL A 261 12.28 -1.02 -24.14
C VAL A 261 13.63 -1.68 -23.93
N LEU A 262 13.58 -2.99 -23.70
CA LEU A 262 14.76 -3.84 -23.64
C LEU A 262 15.06 -4.41 -25.04
N PRO A 263 16.33 -4.59 -25.41
CA PRO A 263 16.71 -5.15 -26.71
C PRO A 263 16.25 -6.59 -26.88
N ASP A 264 16.11 -7.34 -25.78
CA ASP A 264 15.71 -8.74 -25.78
C ASP A 264 14.65 -8.98 -24.69
N PRO A 265 13.75 -9.97 -24.85
CA PRO A 265 12.81 -10.34 -23.81
C PRO A 265 13.51 -10.90 -22.57
N PRO A 266 13.07 -10.53 -21.35
CA PRO A 266 13.55 -11.14 -20.13
C PRO A 266 13.43 -12.67 -20.16
N THR A 267 14.35 -13.36 -19.48
CA THR A 267 14.29 -14.83 -19.34
C THR A 267 12.92 -15.23 -18.76
N GLY A 268 12.24 -16.16 -19.44
CA GLY A 268 10.87 -16.58 -19.07
C GLY A 268 9.78 -16.04 -20.00
N ILE A 269 10.11 -15.12 -20.92
CA ILE A 269 9.23 -14.70 -22.00
C ILE A 269 9.66 -15.37 -23.30
N GLU A 270 8.70 -15.95 -24.03
CA GLU A 270 8.91 -16.53 -25.34
C GLU A 270 8.75 -15.46 -26.44
N GLY A 271 9.60 -15.50 -27.46
CA GLY A 271 9.54 -14.60 -28.60
C GLY A 271 10.92 -14.09 -29.03
N THR A 272 10.96 -13.38 -30.16
CA THR A 272 12.15 -12.72 -30.70
C THR A 272 11.80 -11.27 -31.01
N GLY A 273 12.71 -10.34 -30.70
CA GLY A 273 12.52 -8.90 -30.86
C GLY A 273 12.75 -8.16 -29.56
N ALA A 274 12.37 -6.89 -29.52
CA ALA A 274 12.49 -6.06 -28.33
C ALA A 274 11.37 -6.40 -27.32
N TYR A 275 11.55 -5.97 -26.07
CA TYR A 275 10.54 -6.11 -25.04
C TYR A 275 10.12 -4.76 -24.49
N LEU A 276 8.85 -4.43 -24.70
CA LEU A 276 8.23 -3.26 -24.10
C LEU A 276 7.78 -3.61 -22.68
N ALA A 277 8.24 -2.85 -21.70
CA ALA A 277 7.78 -2.91 -20.32
C ALA A 277 7.16 -1.57 -19.91
N VAL A 278 5.91 -1.62 -19.45
CA VAL A 278 5.14 -0.47 -18.98
C VAL A 278 4.90 -0.60 -17.48
N SER A 279 5.27 0.44 -16.73
CA SER A 279 5.21 0.50 -15.28
C SER A 279 4.25 1.62 -14.85
N PRO A 280 2.94 1.34 -14.77
CA PRO A 280 1.96 2.28 -14.23
C PRO A 280 2.13 2.40 -12.72
N ARG A 281 1.97 3.62 -12.22
CA ARG A 281 2.12 3.94 -10.79
C ARG A 281 1.15 5.05 -10.38
N THR A 282 0.83 5.11 -9.09
CA THR A 282 0.02 6.22 -8.56
C THR A 282 0.75 7.54 -8.79
N ARG A 283 0.00 8.58 -9.17
CA ARG A 283 0.55 9.90 -9.50
C ARG A 283 1.47 10.48 -8.43
N TYR A 284 0.99 10.52 -7.17
CA TYR A 284 1.70 11.24 -6.11
C TYR A 284 2.77 10.42 -5.39
N ASN A 285 2.51 9.11 -5.19
CA ASN A 285 3.35 8.27 -4.33
C ASN A 285 4.19 7.24 -5.11
N GLY A 286 3.90 7.02 -6.40
CA GLY A 286 4.63 6.03 -7.20
C GLY A 286 4.36 4.58 -6.78
N PHE A 287 3.25 4.29 -6.11
CA PHE A 287 2.88 2.91 -5.76
C PHE A 287 2.46 2.12 -7.00
N LEU A 288 2.67 0.81 -6.94
CA LEU A 288 2.22 -0.13 -7.97
C LEU A 288 0.70 -0.02 -8.19
N LEU A 289 0.28 -0.23 -9.44
CA LEU A 289 -1.14 -0.37 -9.83
C LEU A 289 -1.39 -1.78 -10.41
N PRO A 290 -1.66 -2.79 -9.55
CA PRO A 290 -1.78 -4.16 -10.00
C PRO A 290 -3.15 -4.53 -10.56
N ALA A 291 -3.18 -5.67 -11.24
CA ALA A 291 -4.37 -6.31 -11.78
C ALA A 291 -5.18 -5.41 -12.73
N MET A 292 -4.54 -4.45 -13.40
CA MET A 292 -5.15 -3.71 -14.50
C MET A 292 -5.15 -4.56 -15.77
N GLY A 293 -5.93 -4.14 -16.76
CA GLY A 293 -5.76 -4.55 -18.15
C GLY A 293 -5.13 -3.38 -18.89
N LEU A 294 -4.01 -3.61 -19.57
CA LEU A 294 -3.36 -2.62 -20.42
C LEU A 294 -3.22 -3.17 -21.84
N SER A 295 -3.36 -2.28 -22.82
CA SER A 295 -2.97 -2.51 -24.20
C SER A 295 -1.98 -1.45 -24.67
N GLY A 296 -1.13 -1.82 -25.62
CA GLY A 296 -0.17 -0.93 -26.25
C GLY A 296 -0.35 -0.92 -27.76
N THR A 297 -0.16 0.25 -28.36
CA THR A 297 -0.04 0.42 -29.81
C THR A 297 1.29 1.12 -30.10
N LEU A 298 2.11 0.51 -30.96
CA LEU A 298 3.36 1.09 -31.45
C LEU A 298 3.17 1.48 -32.92
N THR A 299 3.56 2.70 -33.26
CA THR A 299 3.38 3.26 -34.60
C THR A 299 4.73 3.62 -35.22
N ARG A 300 4.89 3.29 -36.50
CA ARG A 300 6.04 3.69 -37.33
C ARG A 300 5.53 4.32 -38.61
N GLU A 301 6.04 5.51 -38.94
CA GLU A 301 5.66 6.28 -40.14
C GLU A 301 4.13 6.47 -40.25
N GLY A 302 3.44 6.57 -39.10
CA GLY A 302 1.99 6.68 -39.03
C GLY A 302 1.19 5.37 -39.13
N GLU A 303 1.85 4.22 -39.30
CA GLU A 303 1.22 2.90 -39.39
C GLU A 303 1.49 2.03 -38.14
N PRO A 304 0.50 1.31 -37.60
CA PRO A 304 0.69 0.45 -36.44
C PRO A 304 1.58 -0.75 -36.79
N VAL A 305 2.67 -0.94 -36.05
CA VAL A 305 3.57 -2.10 -36.16
C VAL A 305 3.35 -3.12 -35.04
N PHE A 306 2.70 -2.70 -33.95
CA PHE A 306 2.21 -3.57 -32.89
C PHE A 306 0.91 -3.00 -32.34
N GLU A 307 -0.06 -3.86 -32.08
CA GLU A 307 -1.27 -3.55 -31.33
C GLU A 307 -1.66 -4.80 -30.54
N GLY A 308 -1.75 -4.69 -29.22
CA GLY A 308 -2.05 -5.85 -28.40
C GLY A 308 -2.10 -5.58 -26.90
N ALA A 309 -2.52 -6.61 -26.16
CA ALA A 309 -2.50 -6.60 -24.71
C ALA A 309 -1.05 -6.64 -24.19
N LEU A 310 -0.85 -6.00 -23.03
CA LEU A 310 0.40 -6.04 -22.27
C LEU A 310 0.20 -6.95 -21.07
N ASP A 311 1.02 -8.00 -20.97
CA ASP A 311 0.84 -9.04 -19.95
C ASP A 311 1.45 -8.63 -18.62
N ARG A 312 0.66 -8.82 -17.55
CA ARG A 312 1.10 -8.67 -16.16
C ARG A 312 2.28 -9.57 -15.88
N THR A 313 3.38 -8.98 -15.46
CA THR A 313 4.67 -9.65 -15.27
C THR A 313 5.35 -9.15 -14.00
N PHE A 314 5.93 -10.09 -13.24
CA PHE A 314 6.73 -9.80 -12.04
C PHE A 314 8.19 -10.21 -12.25
N ASP A 315 9.08 -9.24 -12.11
CA ASP A 315 10.50 -9.36 -12.42
C ASP A 315 11.35 -8.78 -11.27
N PRO A 316 12.54 -9.35 -10.97
CA PRO A 316 13.41 -8.85 -9.90
C PRO A 316 13.88 -7.40 -10.13
N THR A 317 14.11 -7.00 -11.38
CA THR A 317 14.67 -5.70 -11.76
C THR A 317 13.58 -4.73 -12.20
N LEU A 318 12.73 -5.14 -13.15
CA LEU A 318 11.62 -4.32 -13.65
C LEU A 318 10.47 -4.18 -12.63
N GLY A 319 10.43 -5.01 -11.59
CA GLY A 319 9.32 -5.06 -10.64
C GLY A 319 8.04 -5.58 -11.28
N TYR A 320 6.89 -5.19 -10.72
CA TYR A 320 5.59 -5.45 -11.32
C TYR A 320 5.34 -4.48 -12.48
N HIS A 321 5.12 -5.04 -13.66
CA HIS A 321 4.94 -4.28 -14.90
C HIS A 321 4.02 -5.03 -15.87
N TYR A 322 3.70 -4.38 -16.98
CA TYR A 322 2.92 -4.95 -18.07
C TYR A 322 3.79 -4.95 -19.32
N GLY A 323 3.92 -6.07 -20.01
CA GLY A 323 4.84 -6.10 -21.14
C GLY A 323 4.50 -7.09 -22.23
N ALA A 324 5.12 -6.85 -23.38
CA ALA A 324 4.94 -7.62 -24.60
C ALA A 324 6.24 -7.66 -25.41
N VAL A 325 6.44 -8.76 -26.14
CA VAL A 325 7.46 -8.82 -27.18
C VAL A 325 6.95 -8.05 -28.38
N VAL A 326 7.76 -7.11 -28.87
CA VAL A 326 7.44 -6.21 -29.96
C VAL A 326 8.51 -6.28 -31.04
N PRO A 327 8.22 -5.88 -32.30
CA PRO A 327 9.25 -5.72 -33.31
C PRO A 327 10.38 -4.79 -32.81
N ASP A 328 11.59 -4.95 -33.34
CA ASP A 328 12.75 -4.13 -32.93
C ASP A 328 12.41 -2.64 -32.91
N ALA A 329 12.48 -2.05 -31.72
CA ALA A 329 12.03 -0.69 -31.44
C ALA A 329 12.96 0.40 -31.99
N ALA A 330 14.06 0.04 -32.68
CA ALA A 330 14.95 0.98 -33.33
C ALA A 330 14.28 1.81 -34.44
N ALA A 331 13.02 1.51 -34.78
CA ALA A 331 12.26 2.18 -35.82
C ALA A 331 10.83 2.56 -35.41
N VAL A 332 10.50 2.71 -34.12
CA VAL A 332 9.14 3.11 -33.71
C VAL A 332 9.14 4.58 -33.31
N ASP A 333 8.12 5.33 -33.75
CA ASP A 333 8.00 6.76 -33.52
C ASP A 333 7.20 7.06 -32.25
N ASP A 334 6.07 6.37 -32.05
CA ASP A 334 5.15 6.64 -30.96
C ASP A 334 4.68 5.35 -30.27
N LEU A 335 4.50 5.44 -28.95
CA LEU A 335 3.84 4.46 -28.11
C LEU A 335 2.58 5.07 -27.52
N ARG A 336 1.45 4.39 -27.72
CA ARG A 336 0.20 4.63 -26.99
C ARG A 336 -0.07 3.51 -26.01
N VAL A 337 -0.41 3.85 -24.77
CA VAL A 337 -0.84 2.92 -23.72
C VAL A 337 -2.27 3.27 -23.30
N THR A 338 -3.13 2.26 -23.29
CA THR A 338 -4.54 2.38 -22.91
C THR A 338 -4.87 1.41 -21.78
N ALA A 339 -5.53 1.91 -20.73
CA ALA A 339 -6.08 1.07 -19.67
C ALA A 339 -7.43 0.49 -20.12
N THR A 340 -7.48 -0.83 -20.33
CA THR A 340 -8.70 -1.55 -20.72
C THR A 340 -9.58 -1.88 -19.52
N THR A 341 -8.98 -2.05 -18.34
CA THR A 341 -9.69 -2.16 -17.05
C THR A 341 -8.93 -1.42 -15.95
N PRO A 342 -9.61 -0.83 -14.96
CA PRO A 342 -8.96 -0.18 -13.82
C PRO A 342 -8.22 -1.21 -12.95
N PRO A 343 -7.34 -0.78 -12.03
CA PRO A 343 -6.64 -1.70 -11.15
C PRO A 343 -7.64 -2.44 -10.27
N GLN A 344 -7.66 -3.77 -10.33
CA GLN A 344 -8.62 -4.63 -9.62
C GLN A 344 -8.18 -4.85 -8.17
N THR A 345 -8.05 -3.76 -7.45
CA THR A 345 -7.63 -3.70 -6.05
C THR A 345 -8.63 -2.83 -5.30
N ALA A 346 -8.97 -3.22 -4.08
CA ALA A 346 -9.86 -2.43 -3.25
C ALA A 346 -9.20 -1.09 -2.88
N ARG A 347 -10.02 -0.12 -2.49
CA ARG A 347 -9.61 1.25 -2.22
C ARG A 347 -9.93 1.62 -0.78
N HIS A 348 -8.97 2.29 -0.16
CA HIS A 348 -9.22 3.11 1.02
C HIS A 348 -9.58 4.54 0.60
N GLU A 349 -10.02 5.33 1.56
CA GLU A 349 -10.32 6.75 1.38
C GLU A 349 -9.14 7.50 0.70
N GLY A 350 -9.48 8.45 -0.18
CA GLY A 350 -8.55 9.22 -0.99
C GLY A 350 -8.18 8.54 -2.30
N TYR A 351 -8.55 7.27 -2.50
CA TYR A 351 -8.40 6.54 -3.76
C TYR A 351 -9.70 5.87 -4.25
N GLU A 352 -10.80 5.93 -3.49
CA GLU A 352 -12.03 5.21 -3.76
C GLU A 352 -12.77 5.66 -5.03
N THR A 353 -12.49 6.87 -5.51
CA THR A 353 -13.00 7.41 -6.78
C THR A 353 -11.93 7.45 -7.88
N ALA A 354 -10.69 7.02 -7.59
CA ALA A 354 -9.56 7.14 -8.50
C ALA A 354 -9.42 5.95 -9.45
N PHE A 355 -8.76 6.20 -10.59
CA PHE A 355 -8.33 5.21 -11.59
C PHE A 355 -9.42 4.58 -12.48
N PHE A 356 -10.65 5.06 -12.45
CA PHE A 356 -11.74 4.53 -13.30
C PHE A 356 -11.74 5.14 -14.71
N ASP A 357 -11.37 6.41 -14.82
CA ASP A 357 -11.32 7.17 -16.06
C ASP A 357 -9.88 7.58 -16.39
N LEU A 358 -9.04 6.57 -16.60
CA LEU A 358 -7.63 6.77 -16.94
C LEU A 358 -7.49 7.20 -18.41
N PRO A 359 -6.96 8.41 -18.68
CA PRO A 359 -6.73 8.86 -20.04
C PRO A 359 -5.63 8.01 -20.70
N GLU A 360 -5.73 7.86 -22.02
CA GLU A 360 -4.65 7.28 -22.82
C GLU A 360 -3.37 8.08 -22.63
N VAL A 361 -2.26 7.35 -22.57
CA VAL A 361 -0.92 7.92 -22.48
C VAL A 361 -0.23 7.72 -23.81
N GLU A 362 0.21 8.82 -24.42
CA GLU A 362 1.00 8.83 -25.64
C GLU A 362 2.40 9.35 -25.32
N THR A 363 3.42 8.69 -25.85
CA THR A 363 4.79 9.14 -25.75
C THR A 363 5.54 8.89 -27.04
N THR A 364 6.29 9.89 -27.49
CA THR A 364 7.18 9.78 -28.64
C THR A 364 8.45 9.11 -28.17
N LEU A 365 8.79 8.01 -28.82
CA LEU A 365 10.01 7.28 -28.51
C LEU A 365 11.21 8.09 -28.98
N ALA A 366 12.20 8.25 -28.12
CA ALA A 366 13.43 8.94 -28.50
C ALA A 366 14.06 8.24 -29.72
N SER A 367 14.28 9.00 -30.80
CA SER A 367 15.01 8.52 -31.97
C SER A 367 16.39 8.06 -31.52
N ARG A 368 16.71 6.78 -31.73
CA ARG A 368 18.01 6.21 -31.34
C ARG A 368 19.13 6.61 -32.29
#